data_AF-A0A497CQI4-F1
#
_entry.id   AF-A0A497CQI4-F1
#
_cell.length_a   1.000
_cell.length_b   1.000
_cell.length_c   1.000
_cell.angle_alpha   90.00
_cell.angle_beta   90.00
_cell.angle_gamma   90.00
#
_symmetry.space_group_name_H-M   'P 1'
#
loop_
_entity.id
_entity.type
_entity.pdbx_description
1 polymer ?
#
loop_
_entity_poly.entity_id
_entity_poly.type
_entity_poly.pdbx_seq_one_letter_code
_entity_poly.pdbx_strand_id
1 'polypeptide(L)'
;MTDIAFSVNNVPVRLTAERWKHIVENHDDLAGYYDMVLKTVEDAGYVIKGYKDALIALEEVSEKKYLAVVYKEFIDDGFIIIAYFTRKIKLEDEEIVWKKKF
;
A
#
# COMPACT_ATOMS: atom_id res chain seq x y z
N MET A 1 -0.27 11.64 -15.77
CA MET A 1 0.35 10.31 -15.78
C MET A 1 -0.35 9.46 -14.74
N THR A 2 -0.62 8.20 -15.06
CA THR A 2 -1.29 7.24 -14.19
C THR A 2 -0.62 5.90 -14.43
N ASP A 3 -0.14 5.29 -13.36
CA ASP A 3 0.45 3.96 -13.40
C ASP A 3 -0.44 2.98 -12.63
N ILE A 4 -0.30 1.70 -12.94
CA ILE A 4 -1.15 0.62 -12.42
C ILE A 4 -0.24 -0.46 -11.85
N ALA A 5 -0.56 -0.88 -10.63
CA ALA A 5 -0.03 -2.08 -9.98
C ALA A 5 -1.14 -3.14 -9.89
N PHE A 6 -0.82 -4.41 -10.03
CA PHE A 6 -1.80 -5.48 -9.80
C PHE A 6 -1.68 -6.00 -8.39
N SER A 7 -2.76 -5.94 -7.61
CA SER A 7 -2.73 -6.41 -6.22
C SER A 7 -2.57 -7.92 -6.08
N VAL A 8 -2.40 -8.40 -4.85
CA VAL A 8 -2.39 -9.84 -4.52
C VAL A 8 -3.68 -10.58 -4.92
N ASN A 9 -4.78 -9.85 -5.12
CA ASN A 9 -6.06 -10.37 -5.62
C ASN A 9 -6.19 -10.27 -7.15
N ASN A 10 -5.12 -9.86 -7.84
CA ASN A 10 -5.06 -9.61 -9.28
C ASN A 10 -6.04 -8.50 -9.75
N VAL A 11 -6.33 -7.52 -8.88
CA VAL A 11 -7.12 -6.34 -9.20
C VAL A 11 -6.19 -5.20 -9.61
N PRO A 12 -6.45 -4.48 -10.72
CA PRO A 12 -5.65 -3.32 -11.08
C PRO A 12 -5.89 -2.18 -10.09
N VAL A 13 -4.82 -1.65 -9.51
CA VAL A 13 -4.82 -0.54 -8.55
C VAL A 13 -4.02 0.62 -9.14
N ARG A 14 -4.69 1.74 -9.41
CA ARG A 14 -4.09 2.92 -10.04
C ARG A 14 -3.54 3.92 -9.03
N LEU A 15 -2.41 4.53 -9.40
CA LEU A 15 -1.83 5.70 -8.74
C LEU A 15 -1.71 6.85 -9.75
N THR A 16 -2.58 7.86 -9.61
CA THR A 16 -2.53 9.05 -10.47
C THR A 16 -1.49 10.04 -9.96
N ALA A 17 -0.93 10.85 -10.88
CA ALA A 17 0.01 11.91 -10.51
C ALA A 17 -0.57 12.92 -9.50
N GLU A 18 -1.86 13.25 -9.60
CA GLU A 18 -2.55 14.10 -8.62
C GLU A 18 -2.59 13.44 -7.24
N ARG A 19 -2.90 12.14 -7.18
CA ARG A 19 -2.94 11.41 -5.91
C ARG A 19 -1.56 11.26 -5.30
N TRP A 20 -0.54 10.98 -6.12
CA TRP A 20 0.84 10.94 -5.67
C TRP A 20 1.29 12.27 -5.08
N LYS A 21 1.00 13.38 -5.78
CA LYS A 21 1.29 14.72 -5.27
C LYS A 21 0.66 14.93 -3.89
N HIS A 22 -0.62 14.60 -3.72
CA HIS A 22 -1.31 14.75 -2.44
C HIS A 22 -0.71 13.87 -1.33
N ILE A 23 -0.26 12.65 -1.66
CA ILE A 23 0.44 11.77 -0.71
C ILE A 23 1.74 12.43 -0.24
N VAL A 24 2.60 12.86 -1.17
CA VAL A 24 3.90 13.45 -0.84
C VAL A 24 3.76 14.81 -0.13
N GLU A 25 2.71 15.59 -0.41
CA GLU A 25 2.43 16.83 0.33
C GLU A 25 2.13 16.60 1.82
N ASN A 26 1.59 15.43 2.19
CA ASN A 26 1.34 15.05 3.59
C ASN A 26 2.47 14.18 4.18
N HIS A 27 3.24 13.51 3.32
CA HIS A 27 4.29 12.56 3.67
C HIS A 27 5.53 12.82 2.78
N ASP A 28 6.27 13.89 3.09
CA ASP A 28 7.45 14.29 2.31
C ASP A 28 8.55 13.23 2.32
N ASP A 29 8.56 12.38 3.36
CA ASP A 29 9.46 11.23 3.49
C ASP A 29 9.24 10.14 2.43
N LEU A 30 8.12 10.19 1.70
CA LEU A 30 7.86 9.34 0.53
C LEU A 30 8.36 9.91 -0.79
N ALA A 31 8.93 11.12 -0.83
CA ALA A 31 9.54 11.64 -2.04
C ALA A 31 10.63 10.67 -2.55
N GLY A 32 10.48 10.19 -3.78
CA GLY A 32 11.38 9.20 -4.39
C GLY A 32 10.98 7.73 -4.17
N TYR A 33 9.88 7.45 -3.47
CA TYR A 33 9.38 6.08 -3.23
C TYR A 33 8.19 5.69 -4.12
N TYR A 34 7.96 6.40 -5.24
CA TYR A 34 6.84 6.16 -6.15
C TYR A 34 6.74 4.69 -6.59
N ASP A 35 7.84 4.16 -7.14
CA ASP A 35 7.91 2.78 -7.60
C ASP A 35 7.78 1.77 -6.46
N MET A 36 8.29 2.11 -5.27
CA MET A 36 8.18 1.24 -4.10
C MET A 36 6.73 1.14 -3.62
N VAL A 37 5.96 2.24 -3.67
CA VAL A 37 4.53 2.23 -3.33
C VAL A 37 3.74 1.34 -4.28
N LEU A 38 3.99 1.44 -5.59
CA LEU A 38 3.36 0.53 -6.57
C LEU A 38 3.77 -0.92 -6.31
N LYS A 39 5.06 -1.19 -6.15
CA LYS A 39 5.58 -2.53 -5.88
C LYS A 39 5.00 -3.14 -4.59
N THR A 40 4.79 -2.33 -3.54
CA THR A 40 4.18 -2.81 -2.29
C THR A 40 2.75 -3.29 -2.52
N VAL A 41 1.99 -2.71 -3.47
CA VAL A 41 0.66 -3.25 -3.82
C VAL A 41 0.77 -4.62 -4.49
N GLU A 42 1.80 -4.83 -5.32
CA GLU A 42 1.98 -6.05 -6.09
C GLU A 42 2.56 -7.21 -5.28
N ASP A 43 3.54 -6.92 -4.44
CA ASP A 43 4.44 -7.93 -3.87
C ASP A 43 4.77 -7.68 -2.39
N ALA A 44 3.84 -7.06 -1.64
CA ALA A 44 3.99 -6.83 -0.20
C ALA A 44 4.37 -8.11 0.56
N GLY A 45 4.97 -7.94 1.75
CA GLY A 45 5.12 -9.02 2.72
C GLY A 45 3.79 -9.43 3.37
N TYR A 46 2.92 -8.45 3.63
CA TYR A 46 1.62 -8.66 4.29
C TYR A 46 0.55 -7.76 3.67
N VAL A 47 -0.69 -8.23 3.62
CA VAL A 47 -1.86 -7.39 3.42
C VAL A 47 -2.79 -7.58 4.61
N ILE A 48 -3.16 -6.47 5.23
CA ILE A 48 -4.08 -6.43 6.37
C ILE A 48 -5.36 -5.68 6.00
N LYS A 49 -6.43 -5.93 6.75
CA LYS A 49 -7.69 -5.22 6.58
C LYS A 49 -7.62 -3.83 7.18
N GLY A 50 -7.97 -2.82 6.38
CA GLY A 50 -8.13 -1.44 6.80
C GLY A 50 -9.59 -1.07 7.11
N TYR A 51 -9.82 0.23 7.28
CA TYR A 51 -11.15 0.77 7.55
C TYR A 51 -12.02 0.84 6.28
N LYS A 52 -13.33 0.57 6.39
CA LYS A 52 -14.33 0.65 5.29
C LYS A 52 -13.91 -0.10 4.00
N ASP A 53 -13.54 -1.38 4.17
CA ASP A 53 -13.14 -2.29 3.09
C ASP A 53 -11.86 -1.87 2.35
N ALA A 54 -11.07 -0.96 2.93
CA ALA A 54 -9.72 -0.72 2.45
C ALA A 54 -8.81 -1.91 2.80
N LEU A 55 -7.80 -2.11 1.99
CA LEU A 55 -6.68 -3.00 2.24
C LEU A 55 -5.44 -2.15 2.53
N ILE A 56 -4.56 -2.69 3.37
CA ILE A 56 -3.28 -2.07 3.67
C ILE A 56 -2.19 -3.07 3.31
N ALA A 57 -1.48 -2.81 2.22
CA ALA A 57 -0.28 -3.55 1.86
C ALA A 57 0.90 -3.03 2.68
N LEU A 58 1.65 -3.95 3.29
CA LEU A 58 2.75 -3.67 4.18
C LEU A 58 4.03 -4.30 3.65
N GLU A 59 5.02 -3.45 3.41
CA GLU A 59 6.39 -3.86 3.08
C GLU A 59 7.34 -3.44 4.19
N GLU A 60 8.08 -4.38 4.76
CA GLU A 60 9.08 -4.06 5.79
C GLU A 60 10.34 -3.47 5.12
N VAL A 61 10.61 -2.20 5.38
CA VAL A 61 11.74 -1.47 4.77
C VAL A 61 12.98 -1.43 5.67
N SER A 62 12.79 -1.65 6.97
CA SER A 62 13.84 -1.85 7.97
C SER A 62 13.21 -2.49 9.20
N GLU A 63 14.01 -2.97 10.15
CA GLU A 63 13.50 -3.62 11.38
C GLU A 63 12.32 -2.84 12.01
N LYS A 64 11.14 -3.47 12.02
CA LYS A 64 9.87 -2.92 12.57
C LYS A 64 9.41 -1.60 11.94
N LYS A 65 9.92 -1.22 10.76
CA LYS A 65 9.44 -0.09 9.96
C LYS A 65 8.83 -0.61 8.68
N TYR A 66 7.57 -0.26 8.46
CA TYR A 66 6.81 -0.65 7.29
C TYR A 66 6.53 0.56 6.41
N LEU A 67 6.59 0.36 5.11
CA LEU A 67 5.83 1.15 4.14
C LEU A 67 4.40 0.59 4.13
N ALA A 68 3.45 1.39 4.58
CA ALA A 68 2.04 1.06 4.53
C ALA A 68 1.40 1.76 3.33
N VAL A 69 0.79 0.99 2.44
CA VAL A 69 0.04 1.48 1.28
C VAL A 69 -1.41 1.11 1.46
N VAL A 70 -2.25 2.11 1.68
CA VAL A 70 -3.69 1.95 1.86
C VAL A 70 -4.36 2.12 0.52
N TYR A 71 -5.12 1.12 0.08
CA TYR A 71 -5.81 1.13 -1.20
C TYR A 71 -7.18 0.46 -1.08
N LYS A 72 -8.04 0.69 -2.06
CA LYS A 72 -9.35 0.03 -2.14
C LYS A 72 -9.48 -0.67 -3.48
N GLU A 73 -10.01 -1.87 -3.43
CA GLU A 73 -10.32 -2.70 -4.60
C GLU A 73 -11.81 -2.68 -4.89
N PHE A 74 -12.14 -2.73 -6.18
CA PHE A 74 -13.44 -3.07 -6.73
C PHE A 74 -13.25 -4.27 -7.66
N ILE A 75 -14.29 -4.63 -8.43
CA ILE A 75 -14.27 -5.84 -9.28
C ILE A 75 -13.15 -5.78 -10.33
N ASP A 76 -12.94 -4.60 -10.93
CA ASP A 76 -12.03 -4.41 -12.07
C ASP A 76 -11.29 -3.06 -12.03
N ASP A 77 -11.36 -2.33 -10.91
CA ASP A 77 -10.62 -1.10 -10.66
C ASP A 77 -10.23 -1.03 -9.18
N GLY A 78 -9.26 -0.20 -8.87
CA GLY A 78 -8.82 0.05 -7.51
C GLY A 78 -7.97 1.30 -7.48
N PHE A 79 -7.82 1.93 -6.33
CA PHE A 79 -6.99 3.13 -6.24
C PHE A 79 -6.27 3.22 -4.91
N ILE A 80 -5.07 3.79 -4.95
CA ILE A 80 -4.31 4.10 -3.74
C ILE A 80 -4.93 5.32 -3.06
N ILE A 81 -5.27 5.15 -1.78
CA ILE A 81 -5.80 6.20 -0.93
C ILE A 81 -4.61 6.97 -0.35
N ILE A 82 -3.71 6.34 0.37
CA ILE A 82 -2.57 7.00 1.00
C ILE A 82 -1.43 6.00 1.17
N ALA A 83 -0.20 6.49 1.26
CA ALA A 83 0.93 5.70 1.72
C ALA A 83 1.66 6.47 2.82
N TYR A 84 2.32 5.75 3.72
CA TYR A 84 3.15 6.35 4.77
C TYR A 84 4.10 5.32 5.38
N PHE A 85 5.21 5.79 5.95
CA PHE A 85 6.05 4.95 6.78
C PHE A 85 5.52 4.89 8.22
N THR A 86 5.59 3.72 8.85
CA THR A 86 5.19 3.56 10.26
C THR A 86 5.97 2.47 10.96
N ARG A 87 6.16 2.65 12.27
CA ARG A 87 6.68 1.62 13.20
C ARG A 87 5.64 1.14 14.20
N LYS A 88 4.41 1.64 14.08
CA LYS A 88 3.34 1.43 15.07
C LYS A 88 2.53 0.16 14.79
N ILE A 89 2.68 -0.43 13.62
CA ILE A 89 1.93 -1.63 13.24
C ILE A 89 2.50 -2.82 14.00
N LYS A 90 1.63 -3.43 14.80
CA LYS A 90 1.86 -4.72 15.43
C LYS A 90 1.02 -5.75 14.70
N LEU A 91 1.65 -6.55 13.83
CA LEU A 91 0.95 -7.53 12.99
C LEU A 91 0.09 -8.53 13.79
N GLU A 92 0.40 -8.74 15.08
CA GLU A 92 -0.36 -9.59 16.00
C GLU A 92 -1.75 -9.03 16.36
N ASP A 93 -1.94 -7.72 16.29
CA ASP A 93 -3.19 -7.03 16.60
C ASP A 93 -4.06 -6.79 15.35
N GLU A 94 -3.56 -7.13 14.16
CA GLU A 94 -4.17 -6.82 12.87
C GLU A 94 -4.82 -8.05 12.21
N GLU A 95 -5.91 -7.85 11.47
CA GLU A 95 -6.52 -8.91 10.65
C GLU A 95 -5.73 -9.07 9.34
N ILE A 96 -4.83 -10.06 9.32
CA ILE A 96 -4.04 -10.42 8.14
C ILE A 96 -4.93 -11.14 7.13
N VAL A 97 -5.14 -10.51 5.97
CA VAL A 97 -5.91 -11.10 4.86
C VAL A 97 -5.02 -11.86 3.89
N TRP A 98 -3.74 -11.49 3.80
CA TRP A 98 -2.76 -12.18 2.97
C TRP A 98 -1.36 -12.05 3.57
N LYS A 99 -0.56 -13.11 3.43
CA LYS A 99 0.85 -13.15 3.85
C LYS A 99 1.66 -13.84 2.78
N LYS A 100 2.78 -13.22 2.39
CA LYS A 100 3.74 -13.82 1.45
C LYS A 100 4.33 -15.09 2.04
N LYS A 101 4.27 -16.18 1.28
CA LYS A 101 5.02 -17.40 1.60
C LYS A 101 6.42 -17.26 1.00
N PHE A 102 7.43 -17.49 1.83
CA PHE A 102 8.84 -17.55 1.44
C PHE A 102 9.20 -18.95 0.96
#